data_AF-A0A645CJG5-F1
#
_entry.id   AF-A0A645CJG5-F1
#
_cell.length_a   1.000
_cell.length_b   1.000
_cell.length_c   1.000
_cell.angle_alpha   90.00
_cell.angle_beta   90.00
_cell.angle_gamma   90.00
#
_symmetry.space_group_name_H-M   'P 1'
#
loop_
_entity.id
_entity.type
_entity.pdbx_description
1 polymer ?
#
loop_
_entity_poly.entity_id
_entity_poly.type
_entity_poly.pdbx_seq_one_letter_code
_entity_poly.pdbx_strand_id
1 'polypeptide(L)'
;MGFAEGKSMLYLEARCLYVAKGAGSQGIQNGSVSCVGVPAAVPGGIRAILAENLIAMSLDLECASSNDQSFTHSDLRRVARTLMQFVPGTDFICSGYSSTPNYDNMFAGSNWDADDYDDWLIIQRDLKIDGGLVPVLEEDVVRVRNHAAKAIQAIFRELGLPEITDAEVEAATYARGSDDMPKRNVVEDLKATEDLMNRGITGVDLVKALDRAGFEDVATSVYNMLKQRVSGDYLHTSAILDENFHVMSAVNYPNDYRGPQTGYQITDERWDQLKTIRQAISPEEI
;
A
#
# COMPACT_ATOMS: atom_id res chain seq x y z
N MET A 1 -17.07 17.42 7.31
CA MET A 1 -16.60 18.83 7.35
C MET A 1 -17.69 19.85 7.70
N GLY A 2 -18.79 19.49 8.39
CA GLY A 2 -19.80 20.46 8.86
C GLY A 2 -20.91 20.87 7.87
N PHE A 3 -20.81 20.54 6.58
CA PHE A 3 -21.75 20.98 5.54
C PHE A 3 -22.37 19.80 4.76
N ALA A 4 -23.21 18.98 5.41
CA ALA A 4 -23.80 17.79 4.78
C ALA A 4 -25.06 18.08 3.93
N GLU A 5 -25.54 19.33 3.88
CA GLU A 5 -26.71 19.76 3.09
C GLU A 5 -27.99 18.92 3.32
N GLY A 6 -28.13 18.30 4.49
CA GLY A 6 -29.24 17.39 4.81
C GLY A 6 -29.24 16.09 3.99
N LYS A 7 -28.10 15.68 3.42
CA LYS A 7 -27.96 14.48 2.59
C LYS A 7 -27.25 13.36 3.34
N SER A 8 -27.47 12.11 2.90
CA SER A 8 -26.73 10.97 3.43
C SER A 8 -25.27 10.98 2.95
N MET A 9 -24.39 10.33 3.72
CA MET A 9 -22.98 10.18 3.35
C MET A 9 -22.83 9.49 1.99
N LEU A 10 -23.54 8.37 1.78
CA LEU A 10 -23.49 7.63 0.52
C LEU A 10 -23.99 8.45 -0.69
N TYR A 11 -24.99 9.34 -0.51
CA TYR A 11 -25.42 10.22 -1.60
C TYR A 11 -24.33 11.24 -1.96
N LEU A 12 -23.70 11.85 -0.94
CA LEU A 12 -22.63 12.81 -1.17
C LEU A 12 -21.42 12.13 -1.81
N GLU A 13 -21.08 10.93 -1.36
CA GLU A 13 -20.00 10.13 -1.94
C GLU A 13 -20.31 9.72 -3.38
N ALA A 14 -21.55 9.32 -3.70
CA ALA A 14 -21.94 9.07 -5.09
C ALA A 14 -21.69 10.31 -5.97
N ARG A 15 -21.95 11.54 -5.48
CA ARG A 15 -21.59 12.77 -6.21
C ARG A 15 -20.09 12.88 -6.43
N CYS A 16 -19.26 12.59 -5.42
CA CYS A 16 -17.80 12.56 -5.56
C CYS A 16 -17.35 11.59 -6.67
N LEU A 17 -17.93 10.39 -6.71
CA LEU A 17 -17.61 9.38 -7.72
C LEU A 17 -18.00 9.80 -9.14
N TYR A 18 -19.16 10.42 -9.33
CA TYR A 18 -19.53 10.98 -10.63
C TYR A 18 -18.66 12.18 -11.02
N VAL A 19 -18.16 12.97 -10.07
CA VAL A 19 -17.16 14.02 -10.34
C VAL A 19 -15.85 13.40 -10.81
N ALA A 20 -15.35 12.36 -10.14
CA ALA A 20 -14.13 11.65 -10.53
C ALA A 20 -14.25 11.06 -11.96
N LYS A 21 -15.37 10.38 -12.24
CA LYS A 21 -15.65 9.85 -13.59
C LYS A 21 -15.77 10.96 -14.62
N GLY A 22 -16.49 12.04 -14.32
CA GLY A 22 -16.67 13.18 -15.20
C GLY A 22 -15.38 13.95 -15.48
N ALA A 23 -14.43 13.95 -14.54
CA ALA A 23 -13.11 14.55 -14.72
C ALA A 23 -12.17 13.72 -15.61
N GLY A 24 -12.55 12.48 -15.96
CA GLY A 24 -11.70 11.56 -16.72
C GLY A 24 -10.59 10.93 -15.87
N SER A 25 -10.75 10.88 -14.54
CA SER A 25 -9.84 10.09 -13.69
C SER A 25 -9.98 8.61 -14.02
N GLN A 26 -8.86 7.89 -14.05
CA GLN A 26 -8.84 6.43 -14.23
C GLN A 26 -9.40 5.69 -12.99
N GLY A 27 -9.22 6.29 -11.82
CA GLY A 27 -9.43 5.63 -10.53
C GLY A 27 -9.81 6.57 -9.40
N ILE A 28 -10.12 5.99 -8.24
CA ILE A 28 -10.48 6.68 -7.01
C ILE A 28 -10.04 5.88 -5.78
N GLN A 29 -9.63 6.58 -4.74
CA GLN A 29 -9.55 6.04 -3.39
C GLN A 29 -10.81 6.44 -2.62
N ASN A 30 -11.62 5.46 -2.22
CA ASN A 30 -12.84 5.68 -1.44
C ASN A 30 -13.14 4.51 -0.49
N GLY A 31 -14.31 4.50 0.14
CA GLY A 31 -14.62 3.60 1.26
C GLY A 31 -14.44 4.32 2.59
N SER A 32 -14.90 5.57 2.65
CA SER A 32 -14.79 6.54 3.73
C SER A 32 -13.39 7.02 4.10
N VAL A 33 -12.33 6.23 3.87
CA VAL A 33 -10.92 6.66 4.04
C VAL A 33 -10.73 7.26 5.44
N SER A 34 -10.10 8.43 5.57
CA SER A 34 -9.82 9.10 6.86
C SER A 34 -11.06 9.55 7.61
N CYS A 35 -12.23 9.49 6.99
CA CYS A 35 -13.49 9.81 7.64
C CYS A 35 -14.23 8.59 8.19
N VAL A 36 -13.65 7.38 8.15
CA VAL A 36 -14.31 6.09 8.50
C VAL A 36 -15.03 6.11 9.85
N GLY A 37 -14.53 6.86 10.83
CA GLY A 37 -15.21 7.05 12.12
C GLY A 37 -16.63 7.62 12.01
N VAL A 38 -16.95 8.38 10.96
CA VAL A 38 -18.27 9.02 10.76
C VAL A 38 -19.33 8.00 10.30
N PRO A 39 -19.18 7.29 9.16
CA PRO A 39 -20.14 6.26 8.80
C PRO A 39 -20.13 5.11 9.82
N ALA A 40 -18.98 4.71 10.35
CA ALA A 40 -18.93 3.63 11.34
C ALA A 40 -19.67 3.97 12.65
N ALA A 41 -19.97 5.24 12.92
CA ALA A 41 -20.76 5.66 14.08
C ALA A 41 -22.28 5.52 13.89
N VAL A 42 -22.77 5.23 12.68
CA VAL A 42 -24.22 5.16 12.38
C VAL A 42 -24.66 3.79 11.85
N PRO A 43 -25.95 3.44 12.00
CA PRO A 43 -26.49 2.18 11.47
C PRO A 43 -26.27 2.05 9.97
N GLY A 44 -25.85 0.87 9.53
CA GLY A 44 -25.59 0.59 8.12
C GLY A 44 -24.34 1.27 7.54
N GLY A 45 -23.52 1.93 8.36
CA GLY A 45 -22.32 2.65 7.92
C GLY A 45 -21.28 1.79 7.22
N ILE A 46 -20.90 0.64 7.81
CA ILE A 46 -19.95 -0.29 7.18
C ILE A 46 -20.49 -0.85 5.86
N ARG A 47 -21.81 -1.10 5.79
CA ARG A 47 -22.48 -1.45 4.52
C ARG A 47 -22.42 -0.31 3.51
N ALA A 48 -22.56 0.94 3.94
CA ALA A 48 -22.47 2.10 3.05
C ALA A 48 -21.05 2.26 2.49
N ILE A 49 -20.01 2.00 3.30
CA ILE A 49 -18.60 1.96 2.87
C ILE A 49 -18.40 0.93 1.75
N LEU A 50 -18.95 -0.28 1.90
CA LEU A 50 -18.91 -1.27 0.80
C LEU A 50 -19.67 -0.77 -0.44
N ALA A 51 -20.84 -0.15 -0.24
CA ALA A 51 -21.67 0.33 -1.34
C ALA A 51 -20.99 1.43 -2.17
N GLU A 52 -20.25 2.36 -1.56
CA GLU A 52 -19.50 3.38 -2.30
C GLU A 52 -18.34 2.79 -3.10
N ASN A 53 -17.64 1.76 -2.60
CA ASN A 53 -16.63 1.04 -3.38
C ASN A 53 -17.29 0.37 -4.61
N LEU A 54 -18.43 -0.29 -4.40
CA LEU A 54 -19.17 -0.91 -5.50
C LEU A 54 -19.66 0.11 -6.53
N ILE A 55 -20.10 1.30 -6.10
CA ILE A 55 -20.48 2.37 -7.04
C ILE A 55 -19.27 2.80 -7.87
N ALA A 56 -18.08 2.96 -7.28
CA ALA A 56 -16.87 3.32 -8.00
C ALA A 56 -16.54 2.29 -9.10
N MET A 57 -16.50 1.01 -8.74
CA MET A 57 -16.24 -0.08 -9.69
C MET A 57 -17.35 -0.20 -10.75
N SER A 58 -18.61 0.03 -10.37
CA SER A 58 -19.74 0.04 -11.32
C SER A 58 -19.69 1.21 -12.30
N LEU A 59 -18.96 2.28 -11.95
CA LEU A 59 -18.66 3.40 -12.83
C LEU A 59 -17.39 3.17 -13.66
N ASP A 60 -16.82 1.96 -13.64
CA ASP A 60 -15.62 1.62 -14.39
C ASP A 60 -14.46 2.56 -14.00
N LEU A 61 -14.24 2.67 -12.69
CA LEU A 61 -13.08 3.32 -12.06
C LEU A 61 -12.29 2.25 -11.31
N GLU A 62 -10.97 2.35 -11.35
CA GLU A 62 -10.11 1.69 -10.37
C GLU A 62 -10.56 2.09 -8.96
N CYS A 63 -10.68 1.13 -8.05
CA CYS A 63 -11.11 1.33 -6.68
C CYS A 63 -10.03 0.91 -5.69
N ALA A 64 -9.30 1.91 -5.17
CA ALA A 64 -8.46 1.73 -4.00
C ALA A 64 -9.32 1.85 -2.72
N SER A 65 -9.69 0.70 -2.15
CA SER A 65 -10.93 0.55 -1.39
C SER A 65 -10.84 0.82 0.13
N SER A 66 -10.00 1.79 0.52
CA SER A 66 -9.76 2.18 1.91
C SER A 66 -9.13 1.04 2.71
N ASN A 67 -9.79 0.54 3.78
CA ASN A 67 -9.17 -0.32 4.80
C ASN A 67 -7.86 0.26 5.37
N ASP A 68 -7.73 1.57 5.29
CA ASP A 68 -6.48 2.32 5.48
C ASP A 68 -6.47 3.18 6.74
N GLN A 69 -7.55 3.14 7.52
CA GLN A 69 -7.80 4.07 8.61
C GLN A 69 -8.49 3.41 9.80
N SER A 70 -8.01 3.74 10.99
CA SER A 70 -8.53 3.24 12.25
C SER A 70 -9.92 3.83 12.55
N PHE A 71 -10.82 3.01 13.10
CA PHE A 71 -12.19 3.45 13.47
C PHE A 71 -12.75 2.78 14.73
N THR A 72 -12.04 1.80 15.27
CA THR A 72 -12.51 0.97 16.37
C THR A 72 -11.34 0.38 17.15
N HIS A 73 -11.57 0.13 18.44
CA HIS A 73 -10.64 -0.56 19.34
C HIS A 73 -10.86 -2.08 19.35
N SER A 74 -11.79 -2.61 18.55
CA SER A 74 -12.15 -4.03 18.53
C SER A 74 -11.62 -4.69 17.27
N ASP A 75 -10.79 -5.73 17.45
CA ASP A 75 -10.27 -6.54 16.34
C ASP A 75 -11.39 -7.17 15.53
N LEU A 76 -12.38 -7.75 16.21
CA LEU A 76 -13.54 -8.34 15.55
C LEU A 76 -14.28 -7.33 14.65
N ARG A 77 -14.41 -6.08 15.10
CA ARG A 77 -15.14 -5.05 14.34
C ARG A 77 -14.33 -4.56 13.14
N ARG A 78 -13.01 -4.36 13.27
CA ARG A 78 -12.15 -3.94 12.14
C ARG A 78 -11.99 -5.05 11.10
N VAL A 79 -11.95 -6.31 11.51
CA VAL A 79 -11.95 -7.48 10.61
C VAL A 79 -13.26 -7.55 9.83
N ALA A 80 -14.41 -7.44 10.51
CA ALA A 80 -15.72 -7.47 9.85
C ALA A 80 -15.87 -6.35 8.80
N ARG A 81 -15.28 -5.18 9.03
CA ARG A 81 -15.22 -4.10 8.04
C ARG A 81 -14.39 -4.50 6.83
N THR A 82 -13.20 -5.08 7.02
CA THR A 82 -12.29 -5.39 5.91
C THR A 82 -12.71 -6.58 5.08
N LEU A 83 -13.36 -7.59 5.68
CA LEU A 83 -13.90 -8.72 4.92
C LEU A 83 -14.87 -8.30 3.82
N MET A 84 -15.45 -7.10 3.91
CA MET A 84 -16.32 -6.55 2.86
C MET A 84 -15.60 -6.32 1.52
N GLN A 85 -14.31 -5.96 1.54
CA GLN A 85 -13.49 -5.77 0.33
C GLN A 85 -12.50 -6.91 0.12
N PHE A 86 -11.99 -7.50 1.21
CA PHE A 86 -11.06 -8.62 1.15
C PHE A 86 -11.67 -9.84 0.46
N VAL A 87 -12.91 -10.20 0.79
CA VAL A 87 -13.55 -11.40 0.24
C VAL A 87 -13.81 -11.31 -1.27
N PRO A 88 -14.44 -10.23 -1.79
CA PRO A 88 -14.67 -10.11 -3.22
C PRO A 88 -13.42 -9.70 -4.02
N GLY A 89 -12.43 -9.08 -3.37
CA GLY A 89 -11.32 -8.41 -4.04
C GLY A 89 -11.72 -7.06 -4.65
N THR A 90 -10.77 -6.12 -4.66
CA THR A 90 -10.83 -4.82 -5.36
C THR A 90 -9.46 -4.57 -5.98
N ASP A 91 -9.31 -3.52 -6.80
CA ASP A 91 -8.03 -3.18 -7.42
C ASP A 91 -6.92 -2.99 -6.37
N PHE A 92 -7.25 -2.32 -5.26
CA PHE A 92 -6.48 -2.36 -4.03
C PHE A 92 -7.39 -2.61 -2.82
N ILE A 93 -7.27 -3.81 -2.23
CA ILE A 93 -8.05 -4.24 -1.05
C ILE A 93 -7.83 -3.27 0.11
N CYS A 94 -6.58 -2.85 0.31
CA CYS A 94 -6.21 -1.77 1.20
C CYS A 94 -5.51 -0.68 0.40
N SER A 95 -6.05 0.55 0.41
CA SER A 95 -5.38 1.73 -0.13
C SER A 95 -4.39 2.37 0.85
N GLY A 96 -3.98 1.62 1.88
CA GLY A 96 -3.12 2.09 2.95
C GLY A 96 -3.05 1.13 4.12
N TYR A 97 -2.80 -0.15 3.85
CA TYR A 97 -2.36 -1.09 4.91
C TYR A 97 -1.09 -0.49 5.54
N SER A 98 -1.05 -0.31 6.85
CA SER A 98 0.13 0.31 7.48
C SER A 98 1.30 -0.67 7.48
N SER A 99 2.35 -0.36 6.72
CA SER A 99 3.57 -1.18 6.71
C SER A 99 4.51 -0.91 7.89
N THR A 100 4.06 -0.06 8.82
CA THR A 100 4.68 0.23 10.11
C THR A 100 3.64 -0.01 11.21
N PRO A 101 4.06 -0.18 12.48
CA PRO A 101 3.12 -0.17 13.60
C PRO A 101 2.28 1.10 13.60
N ASN A 102 1.04 1.02 14.06
CA ASN A 102 0.11 2.16 13.99
C ASN A 102 0.56 3.38 14.81
N TYR A 103 1.46 3.23 15.78
CA TYR A 103 2.03 4.39 16.48
C TYR A 103 2.92 5.26 15.57
N ASP A 104 3.46 4.69 14.49
CA ASP A 104 4.24 5.41 13.46
C ASP A 104 3.39 5.84 12.26
N ASN A 105 2.14 5.39 12.19
CA ASN A 105 1.29 5.71 11.06
C ASN A 105 0.86 7.18 11.13
N MET A 106 1.48 8.00 10.29
CA MET A 106 1.21 9.45 10.21
C MET A 106 -0.17 9.81 9.65
N PHE A 107 -0.97 8.82 9.23
CA PHE A 107 -2.37 8.98 8.89
C PHE A 107 -3.29 8.64 10.09
N ALA A 108 -2.79 8.72 11.33
CA ALA A 108 -3.54 8.43 12.56
C ALA A 108 -4.00 6.97 12.69
N GLY A 109 -3.17 6.05 12.21
CA GLY A 109 -3.40 4.61 12.29
C GLY A 109 -4.28 4.08 11.16
N SER A 110 -3.88 2.96 10.59
CA SER A 110 -4.65 2.18 9.62
C SER A 110 -5.55 1.14 10.29
N ASN A 111 -6.49 0.58 9.52
CA ASN A 111 -7.34 -0.52 9.98
C ASN A 111 -6.53 -1.81 10.20
N TRP A 112 -5.40 -1.93 9.52
CA TRP A 112 -4.43 -3.03 9.62
C TRP A 112 -3.02 -2.46 9.67
N ASP A 113 -2.15 -3.01 10.50
CA ASP A 113 -0.77 -2.57 10.61
C ASP A 113 0.26 -3.70 10.56
N ALA A 114 1.53 -3.35 10.75
CA ALA A 114 2.65 -4.29 10.63
C ALA A 114 2.56 -5.47 11.63
N ASP A 115 1.84 -5.33 12.75
CA ASP A 115 1.67 -6.43 13.69
C ASP A 115 0.63 -7.46 13.20
N ASP A 116 -0.25 -7.04 12.29
CA ASP A 116 -1.33 -7.89 11.79
C ASP A 116 -0.95 -8.73 10.56
N TYR A 117 0.31 -8.64 10.08
CA TYR A 117 0.71 -9.33 8.85
C TYR A 117 0.47 -10.84 8.92
N ASP A 118 0.79 -11.48 10.04
CA ASP A 118 0.59 -12.91 10.21
C ASP A 118 -0.90 -13.28 10.16
N ASP A 119 -1.77 -12.51 10.82
CA ASP A 119 -3.22 -12.72 10.79
C ASP A 119 -3.78 -12.54 9.37
N TRP A 120 -3.31 -11.54 8.63
CA TRP A 120 -3.69 -11.34 7.23
C TRP A 120 -3.34 -12.55 6.37
N LEU A 121 -2.12 -13.10 6.51
CA LEU A 121 -1.67 -14.29 5.80
C LEU A 121 -2.49 -15.53 6.18
N ILE A 122 -2.82 -15.69 7.47
CA ILE A 122 -3.67 -16.80 7.94
C ILE A 122 -5.07 -16.69 7.35
N ILE A 123 -5.67 -15.50 7.31
CA ILE A 123 -7.02 -15.32 6.73
C ILE A 123 -7.01 -15.64 5.22
N GLN A 124 -5.98 -15.25 4.48
CA GLN A 124 -5.81 -15.62 3.06
C GLN A 124 -5.81 -17.14 2.89
N ARG A 125 -5.03 -17.84 3.71
CA ARG A 125 -4.95 -19.30 3.74
C ARG A 125 -6.27 -19.95 4.13
N ASP A 126 -6.94 -19.46 5.16
CA ASP A 126 -8.16 -20.10 5.67
C ASP A 126 -9.35 -19.96 4.72
N LEU A 127 -9.47 -18.81 4.05
CA LEU A 127 -10.56 -18.54 3.12
C LEU A 127 -10.26 -18.95 1.68
N LYS A 128 -9.00 -19.33 1.37
CA LYS A 128 -8.50 -19.50 0.01
C LYS A 128 -8.78 -18.26 -0.84
N ILE A 129 -8.34 -17.10 -0.33
CA ILE A 129 -8.51 -15.78 -0.94
C ILE A 129 -7.14 -15.12 -1.08
N ASP A 130 -6.89 -14.50 -2.24
CA ASP A 130 -5.70 -13.69 -2.45
C ASP A 130 -5.94 -12.27 -1.93
N GLY A 131 -5.36 -11.98 -0.78
CA GLY A 131 -5.34 -10.67 -0.13
C GLY A 131 -4.16 -9.81 -0.55
N GLY A 132 -3.39 -10.21 -1.57
CA GLY A 132 -2.30 -9.42 -2.15
C GLY A 132 -0.97 -9.46 -1.38
N LEU A 133 -0.89 -10.13 -0.23
CA LEU A 133 0.34 -10.24 0.57
C LEU A 133 0.84 -11.69 0.65
N VAL A 134 2.14 -11.86 0.83
CA VAL A 134 2.80 -13.18 0.86
C VAL A 134 3.60 -13.36 2.14
N PRO A 135 3.73 -14.60 2.64
CA PRO A 135 4.65 -14.88 3.74
C PRO A 135 6.09 -14.58 3.32
N VAL A 136 6.88 -14.07 4.26
CA VAL A 136 8.29 -13.73 4.07
C VAL A 136 9.13 -14.32 5.20
N LEU A 137 10.41 -14.58 4.90
CA LEU A 137 11.39 -15.00 5.89
C LEU A 137 12.03 -13.79 6.54
N GLU A 138 12.29 -13.88 7.85
CA GLU A 138 12.92 -12.79 8.61
C GLU A 138 14.30 -12.42 8.02
N GLU A 139 15.10 -13.42 7.63
CA GLU A 139 16.42 -13.19 7.03
C GLU A 139 16.35 -12.40 5.72
N ASP A 140 15.32 -12.64 4.90
CA ASP A 140 15.09 -11.89 3.67
C ASP A 140 14.64 -10.46 3.95
N VAL A 141 13.76 -10.27 4.94
CA VAL A 141 13.31 -8.95 5.37
C VAL A 141 14.49 -8.14 5.90
N VAL A 142 15.32 -8.71 6.77
CA VAL A 142 16.54 -8.09 7.31
C VAL A 142 17.47 -7.68 6.16
N ARG A 143 17.72 -8.59 5.22
CA ARG A 143 18.58 -8.33 4.05
C ARG A 143 18.06 -7.17 3.20
N VAL A 144 16.77 -7.15 2.87
CA VAL A 144 16.15 -6.11 2.05
C VAL A 144 16.12 -4.77 2.79
N ARG A 145 15.80 -4.75 4.09
CA ARG A 145 15.82 -3.53 4.92
C ARG A 145 17.23 -2.94 5.03
N ASN A 146 18.25 -3.77 5.26
CA ASN A 146 19.63 -3.32 5.32
C ASN A 146 20.09 -2.73 3.98
N HIS A 147 19.75 -3.39 2.87
CA HIS A 147 20.09 -2.91 1.54
C HIS A 147 19.41 -1.56 1.25
N ALA A 148 18.12 -1.41 1.59
CA ALA A 148 17.39 -0.16 1.45
C ALA A 148 17.98 0.96 2.34
N ALA A 149 18.33 0.66 3.58
CA ALA A 149 18.96 1.59 4.52
C ALA A 149 20.33 2.09 4.02
N LYS A 150 21.14 1.21 3.44
CA LYS A 150 22.42 1.59 2.82
C LYS A 150 22.23 2.38 1.52
N ALA A 151 21.20 2.06 0.72
CA ALA A 151 20.89 2.80 -0.49
C ALA A 151 20.46 4.25 -0.18
N ILE A 152 19.62 4.47 0.84
CA ILE A 152 19.24 5.83 1.26
C ILE A 152 20.43 6.57 1.90
N GLN A 153 21.27 5.88 2.70
CA GLN A 153 22.52 6.44 3.22
C GLN A 153 23.43 6.93 2.06
N ALA A 154 23.56 6.13 1.01
CA ALA A 154 24.34 6.49 -0.17
C ALA A 154 23.78 7.71 -0.91
N ILE A 155 22.45 7.78 -1.10
CA ILE A 155 21.80 8.96 -1.69
C ILE A 155 22.12 10.22 -0.87
N PHE A 156 21.96 10.15 0.45
CA PHE A 156 22.21 11.28 1.33
C PHE A 156 23.66 11.78 1.22
N ARG A 157 24.63 10.86 1.22
CA ARG A 157 26.05 11.17 1.01
C ARG A 157 26.31 11.81 -0.35
N GLU A 158 25.82 11.21 -1.43
CA GLU A 158 26.04 11.67 -2.82
C GLU A 158 25.41 13.04 -3.10
N LEU A 159 24.30 13.36 -2.44
CA LEU A 159 23.62 14.64 -2.61
C LEU A 159 24.08 15.71 -1.62
N GLY A 160 24.95 15.37 -0.66
CA GLY A 160 25.41 16.27 0.38
C GLY A 160 24.34 16.63 1.42
N LEU A 161 23.45 15.68 1.72
CA LEU A 161 22.42 15.80 2.76
C LEU A 161 22.98 15.43 4.15
N PRO A 162 22.27 15.78 5.25
CA PRO A 162 22.71 15.47 6.60
C PRO A 162 22.94 13.97 6.79
N GLU A 163 24.13 13.61 7.26
CA GLU A 163 24.61 12.23 7.32
C GLU A 163 23.57 11.24 7.88
N ILE A 164 23.49 10.07 7.24
CA ILE A 164 22.86 8.87 7.80
C ILE A 164 24.00 7.97 8.27
N THR A 165 24.08 7.75 9.57
CA THR A 165 25.16 6.99 10.20
C THR A 165 24.96 5.47 10.05
N ASP A 166 26.02 4.69 10.20
CA ASP A 166 25.93 3.22 10.21
C ASP A 166 25.04 2.71 11.37
N ALA A 167 24.98 3.46 12.48
CA ALA A 167 24.09 3.16 13.60
C ALA A 167 22.60 3.31 13.20
N GLU A 168 22.26 4.31 12.39
CA GLU A 168 20.90 4.45 11.84
C GLU A 168 20.59 3.36 10.81
N VAL A 169 21.57 2.98 9.99
CA VAL A 169 21.42 1.86 9.04
C VAL A 169 21.15 0.55 9.76
N GLU A 170 21.93 0.24 10.80
CA GLU A 170 21.74 -0.96 11.61
C GLU A 170 20.41 -0.93 12.36
N ALA A 171 20.06 0.20 12.99
CA ALA A 171 18.77 0.36 13.64
C ALA A 171 17.61 0.14 12.68
N ALA A 172 17.62 0.80 11.51
CA ALA A 172 16.57 0.64 10.50
C ALA A 172 16.46 -0.81 9.99
N THR A 173 17.56 -1.56 9.99
CA THR A 173 17.56 -2.95 9.55
C THR A 173 16.66 -3.83 10.43
N TYR A 174 16.70 -3.64 11.74
CA TYR A 174 16.01 -4.50 12.72
C TYR A 174 14.83 -3.82 13.44
N ALA A 175 14.65 -2.52 13.27
CA ALA A 175 13.60 -1.75 13.90
C ALA A 175 12.21 -2.28 13.55
N ARG A 176 11.35 -2.37 14.58
CA ARG A 176 9.91 -2.52 14.39
C ARG A 176 9.28 -1.18 13.99
N GLY A 177 9.76 -0.08 14.56
CA GLY A 177 9.32 1.28 14.22
C GLY A 177 10.25 2.37 14.76
N SER A 178 9.78 3.61 14.84
CA SER A 178 10.60 4.78 15.16
C SER A 178 11.13 4.80 16.60
N ASP A 179 10.52 4.05 17.52
CA ASP A 179 11.03 3.89 18.89
C ASP A 179 12.40 3.21 18.92
N ASP A 180 12.72 2.40 17.90
CA ASP A 180 13.99 1.70 17.75
C ASP A 180 15.03 2.53 16.97
N MET A 181 14.66 3.73 16.49
CA MET A 181 15.51 4.57 15.64
C MET A 181 16.27 5.65 16.44
N PRO A 182 17.55 5.92 16.14
CA PRO A 182 18.26 7.07 16.68
C PRO A 182 17.57 8.38 16.30
N LYS A 183 17.60 9.35 17.22
CA LYS A 183 17.06 10.69 16.95
C LYS A 183 17.94 11.43 15.95
N ARG A 184 17.33 11.95 14.88
CA ARG A 184 17.97 12.86 13.92
C ARG A 184 17.82 14.32 14.31
N ASN A 185 18.69 15.16 13.76
CA ASN A 185 18.57 16.62 13.90
C ASN A 185 17.54 17.15 12.88
N VAL A 186 16.28 17.20 13.30
CA VAL A 186 15.14 17.64 12.47
C VAL A 186 15.36 19.02 11.86
N VAL A 187 16.02 19.94 12.56
CA VAL A 187 16.25 21.29 12.04
C VAL A 187 17.19 21.27 10.84
N GLU A 188 18.24 20.44 10.88
CA GLU A 188 19.19 20.31 9.76
C GLU A 188 18.56 19.54 8.59
N ASP A 189 17.75 18.51 8.85
CA ASP A 189 17.01 17.81 7.80
C ASP A 189 16.01 18.74 7.07
N LEU A 190 15.33 19.63 7.79
CA LEU A 190 14.43 20.62 7.19
C LEU A 190 15.17 21.65 6.32
N LYS A 191 16.31 22.16 6.80
CA LYS A 191 17.16 23.07 6.01
C LYS A 191 17.69 22.39 4.74
N ALA A 192 18.14 21.15 4.85
CA ALA A 192 18.63 20.39 3.72
C ALA A 192 17.53 20.07 2.71
N THR A 193 16.29 19.86 3.17
CA THR A 193 15.13 19.69 2.29
C THR A 193 14.87 20.96 1.48
N GLU A 194 14.93 22.14 2.11
CA GLU A 194 14.79 23.42 1.41
C GLU A 194 15.91 23.64 0.38
N ASP A 195 17.16 23.37 0.73
CA ASP A 195 18.30 23.43 -0.20
C ASP A 195 18.14 22.46 -1.38
N LEU A 196 17.74 21.22 -1.12
CA LEU A 196 17.51 20.20 -2.14
C LEU A 196 16.46 20.65 -3.16
N MET A 197 15.36 21.25 -2.68
CA MET A 197 14.31 21.80 -3.55
C MET A 197 14.82 22.99 -4.36
N ASN A 198 15.61 23.89 -3.76
CA ASN A 198 16.22 25.04 -4.46
C ASN A 198 17.22 24.62 -5.54
N ARG A 199 17.92 23.51 -5.34
CA ARG A 199 18.84 22.90 -6.32
C ARG A 199 18.12 22.23 -7.49
N GLY A 200 16.80 22.03 -7.41
CA GLY A 200 16.01 21.41 -8.46
C GLY A 200 16.38 19.94 -8.70
N ILE A 201 16.79 19.22 -7.64
CA ILE A 201 17.14 17.80 -7.72
C ILE A 201 15.94 17.00 -8.22
N THR A 202 16.17 16.13 -9.20
CA THR A 202 15.13 15.32 -9.84
C THR A 202 15.35 13.82 -9.59
N GLY A 203 14.37 12.99 -9.99
CA GLY A 203 14.53 11.55 -9.95
C GLY A 203 15.73 11.02 -10.76
N VAL A 204 16.14 11.72 -11.83
CA VAL A 204 17.33 11.34 -12.61
C VAL A 204 18.61 11.54 -11.81
N ASP A 205 18.66 12.56 -10.96
CA ASP A 205 19.80 12.80 -10.07
C ASP A 205 19.89 11.72 -8.99
N LEU A 206 18.75 11.23 -8.49
CA LEU A 206 18.70 10.07 -7.59
C LEU A 206 19.25 8.80 -8.25
N VAL A 207 18.85 8.52 -9.49
CA VAL A 207 19.37 7.38 -10.27
C VAL A 207 20.89 7.47 -10.39
N LYS A 208 21.41 8.64 -10.80
CA LYS A 208 22.87 8.85 -10.93
C LYS A 208 23.61 8.75 -9.60
N ALA A 209 23.00 9.18 -8.50
CA ALA A 209 23.58 9.07 -7.16
C ALA A 209 23.69 7.60 -6.74
N LEU A 210 22.62 6.83 -6.90
CA LEU A 210 22.60 5.39 -6.61
C LEU A 210 23.64 4.63 -7.44
N ASP A 211 23.69 4.91 -8.76
CA ASP A 211 24.64 4.30 -9.71
C ASP A 211 26.09 4.56 -9.30
N ARG A 212 26.47 5.83 -9.06
CA ARG A 212 27.82 6.19 -8.59
C ARG A 212 28.19 5.56 -7.25
N ALA A 213 27.20 5.33 -6.39
CA ALA A 213 27.40 4.69 -5.10
C ALA A 213 27.41 3.15 -5.15
N GLY A 214 27.26 2.54 -6.33
CA GLY A 214 27.30 1.09 -6.53
C GLY A 214 25.98 0.36 -6.28
N PHE A 215 24.85 1.08 -6.23
CA PHE A 215 23.49 0.52 -6.12
C PHE A 215 22.82 0.46 -7.51
N GLU A 216 23.48 -0.21 -8.46
CA GLU A 216 23.04 -0.27 -9.87
C GLU A 216 21.65 -0.89 -10.03
N ASP A 217 21.30 -1.87 -9.19
CA ASP A 217 20.01 -2.53 -9.14
C ASP A 217 18.88 -1.58 -8.72
N VAL A 218 19.08 -0.82 -7.65
CA VAL A 218 18.13 0.19 -7.17
C VAL A 218 18.07 1.36 -8.15
N ALA A 219 19.21 1.81 -8.68
CA ALA A 219 19.27 2.85 -9.70
C ALA A 219 18.46 2.48 -10.94
N THR A 220 18.64 1.25 -11.43
CA THR A 220 17.88 0.69 -12.57
C THR A 220 16.39 0.63 -12.27
N SER A 221 16.02 0.20 -11.05
CA SER A 221 14.62 0.13 -10.64
C SER A 221 13.95 1.51 -10.61
N VAL A 222 14.60 2.51 -10.00
CA VAL A 222 14.10 3.90 -9.98
C VAL A 222 14.04 4.47 -11.41
N TYR A 223 15.03 4.19 -12.25
CA TYR A 223 15.02 4.62 -13.65
C TYR A 223 13.86 4.02 -14.44
N ASN A 224 13.58 2.72 -14.26
CA ASN A 224 12.45 2.06 -14.91
C ASN A 224 11.10 2.60 -14.42
N MET A 225 10.97 2.98 -13.14
CA MET A 225 9.80 3.72 -12.65
C MET A 225 9.63 5.06 -13.35
N LEU A 226 10.72 5.81 -13.55
CA LEU A 226 10.66 7.09 -14.27
C LEU A 226 10.29 6.91 -15.75
N LYS A 227 10.73 5.82 -16.39
CA LYS A 227 10.38 5.50 -17.78
C LYS A 227 8.90 5.26 -18.00
N GLN A 228 8.13 4.84 -16.99
CA GLN A 228 6.68 4.69 -17.11
C GLN A 228 5.97 6.00 -17.47
N ARG A 229 6.56 7.15 -17.10
CA ARG A 229 6.06 8.48 -17.48
C ARG A 229 6.24 8.79 -18.97
N VAL A 230 7.13 8.07 -19.65
CA VAL A 230 7.39 8.22 -21.08
C VAL A 230 6.43 7.36 -21.89
N SER A 231 6.18 6.11 -21.48
CA SER A 231 5.20 5.26 -22.17
C SER A 231 3.76 5.68 -21.89
N GLY A 232 3.47 6.10 -20.65
CA GLY A 232 2.13 6.44 -20.21
C GLY A 232 1.23 5.23 -19.98
N ASP A 233 1.75 4.01 -20.14
CA ASP A 233 0.96 2.77 -20.02
C ASP A 233 0.34 2.64 -18.61
N TYR A 234 1.08 3.04 -17.57
CA TYR A 234 0.61 3.01 -16.19
C TYR A 234 -0.42 4.11 -15.84
N LEU A 235 -0.83 4.93 -16.81
CA LEU A 235 -1.91 5.91 -16.65
C LEU A 235 -3.30 5.29 -16.86
N HIS A 236 -3.36 4.04 -17.34
CA HIS A 236 -4.59 3.31 -17.52
C HIS A 236 -5.17 2.81 -16.20
N THR A 237 -6.48 2.51 -16.22
CA THR A 237 -7.25 2.01 -15.09
C THR A 237 -6.61 0.79 -14.43
N SER A 238 -6.43 0.84 -13.11
CA SER A 238 -5.93 -0.28 -12.29
C SER A 238 -4.49 -0.69 -12.60
N ALA A 239 -3.67 0.23 -13.12
CA ALA A 239 -2.33 -0.09 -13.54
C ALA A 239 -1.35 -0.24 -12.37
N ILE A 240 -0.77 -1.43 -12.26
CA ILE A 240 0.41 -1.74 -11.45
C ILE A 240 1.54 -2.24 -12.35
N LEU A 241 2.71 -2.51 -11.75
CA LEU A 241 3.88 -3.01 -12.45
C LEU A 241 4.27 -4.37 -11.88
N ASP A 242 4.63 -5.31 -12.74
CA ASP A 242 5.29 -6.54 -12.33
C ASP A 242 6.77 -6.29 -11.95
N GLU A 243 7.46 -7.35 -11.52
CA GLU A 243 8.89 -7.32 -11.16
C GLU A 243 9.83 -6.87 -12.30
N ASN A 244 9.37 -6.94 -13.56
CA ASN A 244 10.10 -6.54 -14.75
C ASN A 244 9.65 -5.16 -15.27
N PHE A 245 8.83 -4.42 -14.50
CA PHE A 245 8.25 -3.14 -14.87
C PHE A 245 7.31 -3.19 -16.08
N HIS A 246 6.73 -4.35 -16.39
CA HIS A 246 5.60 -4.44 -17.32
C HIS A 246 4.33 -3.99 -16.63
N VAL A 247 3.54 -3.19 -17.34
CA VAL A 247 2.24 -2.74 -16.83
C VAL A 247 1.24 -3.88 -16.84
N MET A 248 0.59 -4.11 -15.71
CA MET A 248 -0.62 -4.92 -15.56
C MET A 248 -1.76 -3.97 -15.18
N SER A 249 -2.78 -3.86 -16.02
CA SER A 249 -3.90 -2.93 -15.82
C SER A 249 -5.22 -3.58 -16.26
N ALA A 250 -6.34 -2.91 -16.02
CA ALA A 250 -7.64 -3.37 -16.49
C ALA A 250 -7.74 -3.48 -18.03
N VAL A 251 -6.81 -2.88 -18.78
CA VAL A 251 -6.76 -2.94 -20.24
C VAL A 251 -6.21 -4.27 -20.75
N ASN A 252 -5.08 -4.72 -20.21
CA ASN A 252 -4.41 -5.95 -20.65
C ASN A 252 -4.64 -7.15 -19.71
N TYR A 253 -5.18 -6.90 -18.52
CA TYR A 253 -5.58 -7.88 -17.53
C TYR A 253 -7.03 -7.61 -17.07
N PRO A 254 -8.01 -7.65 -17.99
CA PRO A 254 -9.40 -7.32 -17.67
C PRO A 254 -10.01 -8.36 -16.73
N ASN A 255 -10.78 -7.90 -15.75
CA ASN A 255 -11.64 -8.79 -14.98
C ASN A 255 -12.80 -9.30 -15.86
N ASP A 256 -12.88 -10.62 -16.07
CA ASP A 256 -13.86 -11.26 -16.95
C ASP A 256 -14.87 -12.15 -16.21
N TYR A 257 -15.09 -11.88 -14.92
CA TYR A 257 -16.02 -12.63 -14.07
C TYR A 257 -17.45 -12.72 -14.65
N ARG A 258 -17.97 -13.95 -14.74
CA ARG A 258 -19.30 -14.35 -15.22
C ARG A 258 -19.98 -15.40 -14.33
N GLY A 259 -19.48 -15.60 -13.12
CA GLY A 259 -19.95 -16.63 -12.18
C GLY A 259 -18.84 -17.61 -11.76
N PRO A 260 -19.20 -18.72 -11.11
CA PRO A 260 -18.23 -19.71 -10.65
C PRO A 260 -17.28 -20.18 -11.76
N GLN A 261 -16.00 -20.36 -11.42
CA GLN A 261 -14.93 -20.81 -12.34
C GLN A 261 -14.61 -19.85 -13.51
N THR A 262 -14.98 -18.57 -13.39
CA THR A 262 -14.61 -17.50 -14.33
C THR A 262 -14.02 -16.32 -13.56
N GLY A 263 -13.37 -15.35 -14.23
CA GLY A 263 -12.66 -14.29 -13.53
C GLY A 263 -11.34 -14.78 -12.92
N TYR A 264 -10.77 -13.96 -12.04
CA TYR A 264 -9.58 -14.32 -11.27
C TYR A 264 -9.82 -15.60 -10.48
N GLN A 265 -8.93 -16.57 -10.66
CA GLN A 265 -8.82 -17.77 -9.85
C GLN A 265 -7.39 -17.87 -9.36
N ILE A 266 -7.20 -18.16 -8.07
CA ILE A 266 -5.86 -18.33 -7.50
C ILE A 266 -5.20 -19.51 -8.23
N THR A 267 -4.05 -19.26 -8.86
CA THR A 267 -3.26 -20.30 -9.52
C THR A 267 -2.70 -21.26 -8.48
N ASP A 268 -2.34 -22.49 -8.89
CA ASP A 268 -1.75 -23.46 -7.97
C ASP A 268 -0.43 -22.93 -7.37
N GLU A 269 0.40 -22.26 -8.17
CA GLU A 269 1.64 -21.62 -7.72
C GLU A 269 1.38 -20.52 -6.67
N ARG A 270 0.43 -19.62 -6.95
CA ARG A 270 0.04 -18.58 -6.00
C ARG A 270 -0.54 -19.19 -4.73
N TRP A 271 -1.34 -20.23 -4.85
CA TRP A 271 -1.92 -20.93 -3.71
C TRP A 271 -0.86 -21.63 -2.86
N ASP A 272 0.14 -22.24 -3.49
CA ASP A 272 1.29 -22.85 -2.82
C ASP A 272 2.09 -21.81 -2.04
N GLN A 273 2.27 -20.61 -2.59
CA GLN A 273 2.88 -19.49 -1.89
C GLN A 273 2.06 -19.06 -0.66
N LEU A 274 0.74 -18.86 -0.82
CA LEU A 274 -0.13 -18.37 0.25
C LEU A 274 -0.30 -19.35 1.41
N LYS A 275 -0.33 -20.67 1.14
CA LYS A 275 -0.52 -21.68 2.18
C LYS A 275 0.77 -22.02 2.95
N THR A 276 1.94 -21.65 2.43
CA THR A 276 3.25 -21.92 3.02
C THR A 276 3.60 -20.84 4.05
N ILE A 277 2.94 -20.90 5.21
CA ILE A 277 3.15 -19.97 6.32
C ILE A 277 4.19 -20.50 7.31
N ARG A 278 4.96 -19.60 7.94
CA ARG A 278 6.06 -19.96 8.87
C ARG A 278 5.60 -20.78 10.09
N GLN A 279 4.33 -20.64 10.48
CA GLN A 279 3.74 -21.29 11.66
C GLN A 279 3.28 -22.72 11.36
N ALA A 280 3.25 -23.15 10.10
CA ALA A 280 2.78 -24.48 9.72
C ALA A 280 3.82 -25.56 10.08
N ILE A 281 3.41 -26.55 10.87
CA ILE A 281 4.21 -27.73 11.22
C ILE A 281 3.72 -28.91 10.40
N SER A 282 4.64 -29.73 9.88
CA SER A 282 4.27 -30.95 9.17
C SER A 282 3.61 -31.95 10.13
N PRO A 283 2.44 -32.53 9.79
CA PRO A 283 1.82 -33.56 10.62
C PRO A 283 2.70 -34.80 10.85
N GLU A 284 3.68 -35.06 9.97
CA GLU A 284 4.62 -36.18 10.10
C GLU A 284 5.71 -35.94 11.16
N GLU A 285 5.88 -34.70 11.61
CA GLU A 285 6.88 -34.29 12.61
C GLU A 285 6.30 -34.24 14.05
N ILE A 286 5.03 -34.62 14.23
CA ILE A 286 4.31 -34.67 15.51
C ILE A 286 4.03 -36.13 15.89
#